data_AF-A0A437UXG3-F1
#
_entry.id   AF-A0A437UXG3-F1
#
_cell.length_a   1.000
_cell.length_b   1.000
_cell.length_c   1.000
_cell.angle_alpha   90.00
_cell.angle_beta   90.00
_cell.angle_gamma   90.00
#
_symmetry.space_group_name_H-M   'P 1'
#
loop_
_entity.id
_entity.type
_entity.pdbx_description
1 polymer ?
#
loop_
_entity_poly.entity_id
_entity_poly.type
_entity_poly.pdbx_seq_one_letter_code
_entity_poly.pdbx_strand_id
1 'polypeptide(L)'
;MVFQIQGRRPDQAELGRLSSLPYGRTLPGGAEVKEAVKWFLIGTIAGVAMFLFGRWVIERFAGPGVLFFGYGAAYLAAPASVIFGFSSLGKLLRSAQKTKPADAFRWAWMVSILGDDEVGERFGKLPYAVSTMRRLLPKDMAYDESAFGRYVDALRFSMAAAADESASAPREGGWSESGPDKTCAITRDEELLPSLRELSAVITYTDRLSRTDDRNRSESMTAAKLELHITQCYIRSGKYWFPYDHMPAYRRAGQ
;
A
#
# COMPACT_ATOMS: atom_id res chain seq x y z
N MET A 1 7.06 15.61 -9.54
CA MET A 1 8.39 15.62 -8.88
C MET A 1 9.00 14.24 -8.96
N VAL A 2 10.33 14.12 -9.04
CA VAL A 2 11.00 12.83 -9.27
C VAL A 2 11.88 12.47 -8.08
N PHE A 3 11.77 11.24 -7.61
CA PHE A 3 12.64 10.61 -6.63
C PHE A 3 13.48 9.54 -7.31
N GLN A 4 14.79 9.59 -7.12
CA GLN A 4 15.73 8.58 -7.59
C GLN A 4 16.08 7.69 -6.41
N ILE A 5 15.81 6.39 -6.55
CA ILE A 5 16.03 5.39 -5.52
C ILE A 5 16.95 4.32 -6.08
N GLN A 6 18.06 4.09 -5.39
CA GLN A 6 19.11 3.20 -5.86
C GLN A 6 19.53 2.26 -4.74
N GLY A 7 19.27 0.97 -4.95
CA GLY A 7 19.73 -0.09 -4.08
C GLY A 7 21.20 -0.46 -4.34
N ARG A 8 21.84 -1.00 -3.32
CA ARG A 8 23.18 -1.58 -3.44
C ARG A 8 23.14 -2.87 -4.28
N ARG A 9 24.24 -3.17 -4.98
CA ARG A 9 24.47 -4.49 -5.60
C ARG A 9 25.19 -5.43 -4.62
N PRO A 10 24.77 -6.70 -4.49
CA PRO A 10 25.48 -7.66 -3.66
C PRO A 10 26.84 -8.01 -4.24
N ASP A 11 27.79 -8.29 -3.36
CA ASP A 11 28.99 -9.01 -3.77
C ASP A 11 28.71 -10.52 -3.95
N GLN A 12 29.66 -11.27 -4.51
CA GLN A 12 29.48 -12.71 -4.76
C GLN A 12 29.33 -13.53 -3.48
N ALA A 13 30.00 -13.14 -2.38
CA ALA A 13 29.96 -13.87 -1.13
C ALA A 13 28.60 -13.68 -0.42
N GLU A 14 28.10 -12.45 -0.42
CA GLU A 14 26.75 -12.10 0.03
C GLU A 14 25.69 -12.83 -0.79
N LEU A 15 25.83 -12.87 -2.13
CA LEU A 15 24.89 -13.58 -3.00
C LEU A 15 24.82 -15.08 -2.64
N GLY A 16 25.98 -15.75 -2.53
CA GLY A 16 26.02 -17.17 -2.19
C GLY A 16 25.36 -17.45 -0.83
N ARG A 17 25.69 -16.64 0.19
CA ARG A 17 25.07 -16.74 1.52
C ARG A 17 23.56 -16.51 1.47
N LEU A 18 23.11 -15.46 0.79
CA LEU A 18 21.70 -15.04 0.80
C LEU A 18 20.80 -15.94 -0.05
N SER A 19 21.33 -16.50 -1.14
CA SER A 19 20.58 -17.41 -2.03
C SER A 19 20.28 -18.79 -1.41
N SER A 20 20.91 -19.12 -0.28
CA SER A 20 20.72 -20.39 0.44
C SER A 20 19.83 -20.25 1.67
N LEU A 21 19.36 -19.04 1.99
CA LEU A 21 18.57 -18.79 3.21
C LEU A 21 17.19 -19.45 3.15
N PRO A 22 16.76 -20.17 4.19
CA PRO A 22 15.46 -20.80 4.20
C PRO A 22 14.33 -19.76 4.31
N TYR A 23 13.24 -20.04 3.58
CA TYR A 23 11.97 -19.37 3.80
C TYR A 23 11.14 -20.15 4.82
N GLY A 24 10.87 -19.55 5.97
CA GLY A 24 9.90 -20.07 6.94
C GLY A 24 8.47 -19.73 6.55
N ARG A 25 7.47 -20.41 7.13
CA ARG A 25 6.08 -19.92 7.07
C ARG A 25 5.98 -18.62 7.88
N THR A 26 6.00 -17.48 7.21
CA THR A 26 5.84 -16.16 7.85
C THR A 26 4.36 -15.77 7.88
N LEU A 27 3.73 -16.00 9.03
CA LEU A 27 2.34 -15.59 9.28
C LEU A 27 2.23 -14.06 9.25
N PRO A 28 1.03 -13.50 8.95
CA PRO A 28 0.76 -12.08 9.14
C PRO A 28 1.11 -11.62 10.57
N GLY A 29 1.79 -10.48 10.70
CA GLY A 29 2.10 -9.93 12.01
C GLY A 29 0.89 -9.28 12.69
N GLY A 30 1.02 -8.94 13.97
CA GLY A 30 -0.08 -8.39 14.77
C GLY A 30 -0.68 -7.10 14.20
N ALA A 31 0.12 -6.24 13.58
CA ALA A 31 -0.34 -5.03 12.92
C ALA A 31 -1.25 -5.33 11.71
N GLU A 32 -0.86 -6.31 10.87
CA GLU A 32 -1.66 -6.73 9.73
C GLU A 32 -3.00 -7.33 10.17
N VAL A 33 -2.97 -8.21 11.18
CA VAL A 33 -4.19 -8.81 11.75
C VAL A 33 -5.10 -7.74 12.33
N LYS A 34 -4.55 -6.80 13.10
CA LYS A 34 -5.32 -5.71 13.71
C LYS A 34 -6.01 -4.84 12.66
N GLU A 35 -5.31 -4.44 11.60
CA GLU A 35 -5.91 -3.64 10.53
C GLU A 35 -6.96 -4.42 9.74
N ALA A 36 -6.67 -5.67 9.38
CA ALA A 36 -7.62 -6.51 8.66
C ALA A 36 -8.92 -6.73 9.46
N VAL A 37 -8.79 -7.02 10.76
CA VAL A 37 -9.95 -7.21 11.66
C VAL A 37 -10.70 -5.89 11.87
N LYS A 38 -10.00 -4.76 12.04
CA LYS A 38 -10.62 -3.43 12.17
C LYS A 38 -11.53 -3.14 10.97
N TRP A 39 -11.01 -3.27 9.76
CA TRP A 39 -11.78 -2.96 8.54
C TRP A 39 -12.84 -4.00 8.22
N PHE A 40 -12.61 -5.26 8.57
CA PHE A 40 -13.64 -6.30 8.54
C PHE A 40 -14.84 -5.92 9.41
N LEU A 41 -14.61 -5.59 10.69
CA LEU A 41 -15.68 -5.21 11.62
C LEU A 41 -16.41 -3.95 11.15
N ILE A 42 -15.67 -2.91 10.73
CA ILE A 42 -16.29 -1.68 10.20
C ILE A 42 -17.17 -1.98 8.99
N GLY A 43 -16.65 -2.71 8.00
CA GLY A 43 -17.40 -3.05 6.78
C GLY A 43 -18.63 -3.91 7.06
N THR A 44 -18.53 -4.92 7.93
CA THR A 44 -19.65 -5.78 8.29
C THR A 44 -20.71 -5.03 9.11
N ILE A 45 -20.31 -4.26 10.14
CA ILE A 45 -21.26 -3.50 10.98
C ILE A 45 -21.97 -2.43 10.13
N ALA A 46 -21.23 -1.67 9.32
CA ALA A 46 -21.81 -0.69 8.41
C ALA A 46 -22.78 -1.35 7.41
N GLY A 47 -22.40 -2.52 6.86
CA GLY A 47 -23.24 -3.30 5.97
C GLY A 47 -24.57 -3.72 6.61
N VAL A 48 -24.51 -4.27 7.83
CA VAL A 48 -25.72 -4.66 8.59
C VAL A 48 -26.58 -3.43 8.91
N ALA A 49 -25.97 -2.33 9.36
CA ALA A 49 -26.69 -1.10 9.68
C ALA A 49 -27.41 -0.52 8.45
N MET A 50 -26.75 -0.46 7.29
CA MET A 50 -27.36 0.00 6.05
C MET A 50 -28.44 -0.93 5.53
N PHE A 51 -28.30 -2.24 5.73
CA PHE A 51 -29.34 -3.19 5.38
C PHE A 51 -30.61 -2.96 6.22
N LEU A 52 -30.45 -2.85 7.55
CA LEU A 52 -31.57 -2.59 8.45
C LEU A 52 -32.20 -1.22 8.18
N PHE A 53 -31.40 -0.18 7.94
CA PHE A 53 -31.88 1.14 7.56
C PHE A 53 -32.65 1.11 6.24
N GLY A 54 -32.08 0.51 5.19
CA GLY A 54 -32.72 0.43 3.88
C GLY A 54 -34.04 -0.36 3.95
N ARG A 55 -34.06 -1.46 4.70
CA ARG A 55 -35.28 -2.22 4.96
C ARG A 55 -36.34 -1.41 5.70
N TRP A 56 -35.95 -0.68 6.74
CA TRP A 56 -36.85 0.23 7.45
C TRP A 56 -37.44 1.31 6.51
N VAL A 57 -36.64 1.89 5.61
CA VAL A 57 -37.12 2.87 4.62
C VAL A 57 -38.14 2.23 3.67
N ILE A 58 -37.88 1.02 3.18
CA ILE A 58 -38.80 0.27 2.29
C ILE A 58 -40.13 -0.01 2.99
N GLU A 59 -40.10 -0.38 4.27
CA GLU A 59 -41.30 -0.75 5.03
C GLU A 59 -42.15 0.46 5.47
N ARG A 60 -41.53 1.64 5.67
CA ARG A 60 -42.19 2.80 6.32
C ARG A 60 -42.54 3.95 5.40
N PHE A 61 -41.95 4.03 4.21
CA PHE A 61 -42.15 5.16 3.31
C PHE A 61 -42.63 4.70 1.93
N ALA A 62 -43.30 5.61 1.22
CA ALA A 62 -43.72 5.41 -0.16
C ALA A 62 -43.23 6.59 -1.01
N GLY A 63 -42.75 6.31 -2.22
CA GLY A 63 -42.29 7.33 -3.18
C GLY A 63 -40.87 7.08 -3.71
N PRO A 64 -40.39 7.95 -4.61
CA PRO A 64 -39.12 7.74 -5.33
C PRO A 64 -37.89 7.69 -4.42
N GLY A 65 -37.95 8.31 -3.23
CA GLY A 65 -36.89 8.21 -2.23
C GLY A 65 -36.63 6.78 -1.73
N VAL A 66 -37.62 5.89 -1.79
CA VAL A 66 -37.47 4.47 -1.39
C VAL A 66 -36.52 3.72 -2.31
N LEU A 67 -36.46 4.07 -3.60
CA LEU A 67 -35.54 3.45 -4.55
C LEU A 67 -34.08 3.75 -4.17
N PHE A 68 -33.77 5.00 -3.84
CA PHE A 68 -32.41 5.42 -3.53
C PHE A 68 -32.00 5.07 -2.10
N PHE A 69 -32.80 5.46 -1.11
CA PHE A 69 -32.46 5.29 0.31
C PHE A 69 -32.86 3.93 0.87
N GLY A 70 -33.88 3.28 0.31
CA GLY A 70 -34.32 1.95 0.71
C GLY A 70 -33.55 0.87 -0.04
N TYR A 71 -33.86 0.70 -1.32
CA TYR A 71 -33.25 -0.34 -2.15
C TYR A 71 -31.75 -0.11 -2.39
N GLY A 72 -31.34 1.14 -2.63
CA GLY A 72 -29.92 1.48 -2.78
C GLY A 72 -29.10 1.19 -1.53
N ALA A 73 -29.60 1.52 -0.34
CA ALA A 73 -28.92 1.19 0.91
C ALA A 73 -28.87 -0.33 1.15
N ALA A 74 -30.00 -1.03 1.03
CA ALA A 74 -30.11 -2.45 1.40
C ALA A 74 -29.44 -3.41 0.40
N TYR A 75 -29.49 -3.10 -0.90
CA TYR A 75 -29.07 -4.03 -1.96
C TYR A 75 -27.84 -3.59 -2.75
N LEU A 76 -27.36 -2.36 -2.58
CA LEU A 76 -26.08 -1.92 -3.17
C LEU A 76 -25.06 -1.59 -2.09
N ALA A 77 -25.34 -0.60 -1.23
CA ALA A 77 -24.35 -0.11 -0.27
C ALA A 77 -24.00 -1.16 0.79
N ALA A 78 -25.01 -1.88 1.33
CA ALA A 78 -24.80 -2.93 2.32
C ALA A 78 -23.93 -4.09 1.77
N PRO A 79 -24.25 -4.73 0.62
CA PRO A 79 -23.37 -5.72 0.01
C PRO A 79 -21.95 -5.20 -0.27
N ALA A 80 -21.83 -3.99 -0.82
CA ALA A 80 -20.51 -3.40 -1.11
C ALA A 80 -19.66 -3.25 0.16
N SER A 81 -20.26 -2.81 1.28
CA SER A 81 -19.55 -2.66 2.55
C SER A 81 -19.16 -4.00 3.17
N VAL A 82 -20.01 -5.02 3.05
CA VAL A 82 -19.67 -6.38 3.49
C VAL A 82 -18.52 -6.95 2.65
N ILE A 83 -18.57 -6.81 1.32
CA ILE A 83 -17.49 -7.24 0.41
C ILE A 83 -16.18 -6.53 0.77
N PHE A 84 -16.22 -5.23 1.05
CA PHE A 84 -15.05 -4.47 1.52
C PHE A 84 -14.50 -5.01 2.86
N GLY A 85 -15.38 -5.34 3.81
CA GLY A 85 -14.98 -5.97 5.06
C GLY A 85 -14.26 -7.31 4.83
N PHE A 86 -14.82 -8.18 4.00
CA PHE A 86 -14.21 -9.49 3.70
C PHE A 86 -12.92 -9.39 2.87
N SER A 87 -12.83 -8.43 1.94
CA SER A 87 -11.60 -8.22 1.17
C SER A 87 -10.42 -7.83 2.06
N SER A 88 -10.69 -7.14 3.16
CA SER A 88 -9.71 -6.80 4.20
C SER A 88 -9.12 -8.04 4.87
N LEU A 89 -9.92 -9.07 5.16
CA LEU A 89 -9.42 -10.37 5.64
C LEU A 89 -8.63 -11.12 4.58
N GLY A 90 -9.04 -11.01 3.31
CA GLY A 90 -8.32 -11.58 2.17
C GLY A 90 -6.86 -11.11 2.10
N LYS A 91 -6.54 -9.91 2.60
CA LYS A 91 -5.16 -9.40 2.67
C LYS A 91 -4.23 -10.29 3.50
N LEU A 92 -4.74 -10.94 4.56
CA LEU A 92 -3.98 -11.84 5.43
C LEU A 92 -3.60 -13.15 4.74
N LEU A 93 -4.40 -13.59 3.78
CA LEU A 93 -4.17 -14.83 3.02
C LEU A 93 -3.14 -14.65 1.90
N ARG A 94 -2.77 -13.41 1.57
CA ARG A 94 -1.78 -13.13 0.54
C ARG A 94 -0.41 -13.61 1.00
N SER A 95 0.23 -14.45 0.19
CA SER A 95 1.61 -14.86 0.39
C SER A 95 2.55 -13.69 0.10
N ALA A 96 3.38 -13.32 1.09
CA ALA A 96 4.48 -12.38 0.90
C ALA A 96 5.61 -12.99 0.05
N GLN A 97 5.75 -14.31 0.06
CA GLN A 97 6.80 -15.02 -0.67
C GLN A 97 6.41 -15.11 -2.15
N LYS A 98 7.19 -14.44 -3.01
CA LYS A 98 6.89 -14.31 -4.44
C LYS A 98 7.85 -15.12 -5.28
N THR A 99 7.32 -15.83 -6.28
CA THR A 99 8.11 -16.67 -7.19
C THR A 99 8.66 -15.90 -8.40
N LYS A 100 8.22 -14.65 -8.59
CA LYS A 100 8.71 -13.74 -9.61
C LYS A 100 9.35 -12.49 -8.97
N PRO A 101 10.46 -11.98 -9.51
CA PRO A 101 11.14 -10.80 -8.97
C PRO A 101 10.25 -9.54 -9.06
N ALA A 102 9.52 -9.35 -10.15
CA ALA A 102 8.58 -8.23 -10.32
C ALA A 102 7.46 -8.22 -9.26
N ASP A 103 7.00 -9.39 -8.82
CA ASP A 103 5.97 -9.48 -7.77
C ASP A 103 6.56 -9.22 -6.39
N ALA A 104 7.81 -9.66 -6.14
CA ALA A 104 8.54 -9.32 -4.92
C ALA A 104 8.79 -7.81 -4.84
N PHE A 105 9.13 -7.18 -5.97
CA PHE A 105 9.28 -5.74 -6.09
C PHE A 105 7.98 -5.01 -5.73
N ARG A 106 6.86 -5.41 -6.34
CA ARG A 106 5.55 -4.81 -6.03
C ARG A 106 5.18 -4.99 -4.56
N TRP A 107 5.50 -6.13 -3.95
CA TRP A 107 5.26 -6.34 -2.53
C TRP A 107 6.12 -5.41 -1.66
N ALA A 108 7.42 -5.31 -1.93
CA ALA A 108 8.32 -4.44 -1.18
C ALA A 108 7.84 -2.98 -1.24
N TRP A 109 7.53 -2.49 -2.45
CA TRP A 109 7.21 -1.08 -2.64
C TRP A 109 5.75 -0.72 -2.42
N MET A 110 4.83 -1.41 -3.10
CA MET A 110 3.41 -1.03 -3.08
C MET A 110 2.73 -1.48 -1.80
N VAL A 111 3.10 -2.63 -1.24
CA VAL A 111 2.47 -3.16 -0.02
C VAL A 111 3.21 -2.70 1.23
N SER A 112 4.54 -2.81 1.24
CA SER A 112 5.31 -2.56 2.47
C SER A 112 5.68 -1.09 2.63
N ILE A 113 6.44 -0.51 1.68
CA ILE A 113 6.98 0.85 1.82
C ILE A 113 5.89 1.92 1.66
N LEU A 114 5.05 1.86 0.62
CA LEU A 114 3.98 2.84 0.43
C LEU A 114 2.72 2.53 1.24
N GLY A 115 2.59 1.29 1.72
CA GLY A 115 1.36 0.78 2.33
C GLY A 115 0.31 0.44 1.27
N ASP A 116 -0.48 -0.60 1.55
CA ASP A 116 -1.77 -0.82 0.88
C ASP A 116 -2.93 -0.91 1.89
N ASP A 117 -2.66 -0.52 3.13
CA ASP A 117 -3.58 -0.40 4.25
C ASP A 117 -4.09 1.04 4.45
N GLU A 118 -3.64 1.99 3.62
CA GLU A 118 -4.13 3.37 3.64
C GLU A 118 -5.60 3.43 3.21
N VAL A 119 -6.44 3.96 4.10
CA VAL A 119 -7.86 4.22 3.83
C VAL A 119 -8.13 5.65 4.24
N GLY A 120 -8.25 6.55 3.26
CA GLY A 120 -8.42 7.98 3.51
C GLY A 120 -7.16 8.71 3.97
N GLU A 121 -6.01 8.04 3.96
CA GLU A 121 -4.71 8.59 4.35
C GLU A 121 -3.72 8.49 3.17
N ARG A 122 -2.65 9.30 3.20
CA ARG A 122 -1.61 9.26 2.16
C ARG A 122 -0.81 7.96 2.16
N PHE A 123 -0.41 7.48 3.32
CA PHE A 123 0.44 6.31 3.45
C PHE A 123 -0.13 5.31 4.44
N GLY A 124 0.26 4.05 4.28
CA GLY A 124 -0.08 3.00 5.22
C GLY A 124 0.60 3.16 6.59
N LYS A 125 0.26 2.32 7.55
CA LYS A 125 0.81 2.43 8.92
C LYS A 125 2.24 1.88 9.00
N LEU A 126 3.11 2.53 9.78
CA LEU A 126 4.50 2.09 9.95
C LEU A 126 4.61 0.64 10.49
N PRO A 127 3.85 0.22 11.52
CA PRO A 127 3.89 -1.17 11.97
C PRO A 127 3.45 -2.17 10.90
N TYR A 128 2.53 -1.79 10.01
CA TYR A 128 2.10 -2.61 8.89
C TYR A 128 3.22 -2.76 7.85
N ALA A 129 3.92 -1.67 7.53
CA ALA A 129 5.08 -1.66 6.64
C ALA A 129 6.20 -2.60 7.12
N VAL A 130 6.55 -2.51 8.41
CA VAL A 130 7.57 -3.37 9.04
C VAL A 130 7.15 -4.84 8.96
N SER A 131 5.90 -5.14 9.33
CA SER A 131 5.37 -6.51 9.33
C SER A 131 5.37 -7.13 7.92
N THR A 132 4.88 -6.41 6.92
CA THR A 132 4.79 -6.90 5.53
C THR A 132 6.14 -7.04 4.86
N MET A 133 7.10 -6.16 5.16
CA MET A 133 8.49 -6.31 4.70
C MET A 133 9.15 -7.53 5.35
N ARG A 134 9.02 -7.71 6.68
CA ARG A 134 9.59 -8.87 7.37
C ARG A 134 9.12 -10.19 6.78
N ARG A 135 7.85 -10.29 6.38
CA ARG A 135 7.28 -11.50 5.75
C ARG A 135 7.87 -11.82 4.38
N LEU A 136 8.33 -10.81 3.64
CA LEU A 136 8.96 -10.96 2.32
C LEU A 136 10.39 -11.50 2.43
N LEU A 137 11.10 -11.20 3.53
CA LEU A 137 12.50 -11.56 3.72
C LEU A 137 12.65 -13.01 4.25
N PRO A 138 13.76 -13.71 3.91
CA PRO A 138 14.11 -14.99 4.50
C PRO A 138 14.31 -14.89 6.03
N LYS A 139 14.16 -16.01 6.75
CA LYS A 139 14.14 -16.03 8.22
C LYS A 139 15.43 -15.47 8.84
N ASP A 140 16.57 -15.82 8.29
CA ASP A 140 17.88 -15.47 8.87
C ASP A 140 18.53 -14.26 8.16
N MET A 141 17.75 -13.55 7.34
CA MET A 141 18.20 -12.28 6.79
C MET A 141 18.22 -11.22 7.90
N ALA A 142 19.36 -10.53 8.02
CA ALA A 142 19.50 -9.38 8.91
C ALA A 142 18.46 -8.32 8.54
N TYR A 143 17.60 -8.00 9.49
CA TYR A 143 16.52 -7.04 9.33
C TYR A 143 16.31 -6.31 10.66
N ASP A 144 16.73 -5.04 10.70
CA ASP A 144 16.48 -4.16 11.83
C ASP A 144 15.14 -3.44 11.58
N GLU A 145 14.12 -3.90 12.29
CA GLU A 145 12.76 -3.34 12.21
C GLU A 145 12.73 -1.84 12.53
N SER A 146 13.55 -1.39 13.47
CA SER A 146 13.61 0.02 13.88
C SER A 146 14.31 0.87 12.81
N ALA A 147 15.40 0.37 12.23
CA ALA A 147 16.06 1.06 11.11
C ALA A 147 15.15 1.14 9.89
N PHE A 148 14.47 0.05 9.52
CA PHE A 148 13.53 0.05 8.41
C PHE A 148 12.35 0.99 8.67
N GLY A 149 11.80 1.00 9.90
CA GLY A 149 10.75 1.94 10.28
C GLY A 149 11.18 3.41 10.08
N ARG A 150 12.37 3.78 10.54
CA ARG A 150 12.93 5.13 10.33
C ARG A 150 13.14 5.46 8.85
N TYR A 151 13.63 4.49 8.07
CA TYR A 151 13.79 4.64 6.63
C TYR A 151 12.45 4.94 5.93
N VAL A 152 11.42 4.13 6.21
CA VAL A 152 10.09 4.30 5.63
C VAL A 152 9.48 5.64 6.03
N ASP A 153 9.59 6.01 7.30
CA ASP A 153 9.09 7.29 7.80
C ASP A 153 9.78 8.48 7.13
N ALA A 154 11.12 8.46 7.03
CA ALA A 154 11.89 9.52 6.38
C ALA A 154 11.58 9.65 4.88
N LEU A 155 11.42 8.53 4.17
CA LEU A 155 11.04 8.54 2.76
C LEU A 155 9.63 9.13 2.57
N ARG A 156 8.66 8.64 3.35
CA ARG A 156 7.26 9.11 3.29
C ARG A 156 7.15 10.59 3.67
N PHE A 157 7.90 11.04 4.67
CA PHE A 157 8.00 12.44 5.03
C PHE A 157 8.54 13.29 3.88
N SER A 158 9.63 12.84 3.23
CA SER A 158 10.19 13.55 2.06
C SER A 158 9.20 13.60 0.89
N MET A 159 8.45 12.53 0.66
CA MET A 159 7.38 12.49 -0.35
C MET A 159 6.22 13.42 0.02
N ALA A 160 5.77 13.42 1.28
CA ALA A 160 4.70 14.28 1.77
C ALA A 160 5.08 15.76 1.65
N ALA A 161 6.29 16.12 2.07
CA ALA A 161 6.82 17.47 1.94
C ALA A 161 6.84 17.93 0.47
N ALA A 162 7.26 17.03 -0.44
CA ALA A 162 7.22 17.31 -1.87
C ALA A 162 5.78 17.52 -2.38
N ALA A 163 4.82 16.69 -1.96
CA ALA A 163 3.41 16.88 -2.33
C ALA A 163 2.80 18.16 -1.74
N ASP A 164 3.24 18.56 -0.55
CA ASP A 164 2.70 19.73 0.17
C ASP A 164 3.10 21.07 -0.46
N GLU A 165 4.18 21.11 -1.25
CA GLU A 165 4.54 22.29 -2.03
C GLU A 165 3.41 22.74 -2.97
N SER A 166 2.65 21.80 -3.54
CA SER A 166 1.49 22.10 -4.40
C SER A 166 0.14 21.99 -3.69
N ALA A 167 0.09 21.42 -2.48
CA ALA A 167 -1.15 21.26 -1.70
C ALA A 167 -1.45 22.41 -0.72
N SER A 168 -0.50 23.33 -0.48
CA SER A 168 -0.60 24.41 0.50
C SER A 168 -1.84 25.30 0.31
N ALA A 169 -2.02 25.91 -0.86
CA ALA A 169 -3.18 26.77 -1.14
C ALA A 169 -4.53 26.02 -1.13
N PRO A 170 -4.66 24.81 -1.71
CA PRO A 170 -5.88 24.00 -1.58
C PRO A 170 -6.26 23.70 -0.12
N ARG A 171 -5.31 23.39 0.76
CA ARG A 171 -5.60 23.05 2.17
C ARG A 171 -6.26 24.19 2.93
N GLU A 172 -5.86 25.44 2.67
CA GLU A 172 -6.50 26.63 3.25
C GLU A 172 -7.98 26.75 2.82
N GLY A 173 -8.35 26.18 1.67
CA GLY A 173 -9.71 26.12 1.14
C GLY A 173 -10.58 24.96 1.65
N GLY A 174 -10.18 24.31 2.76
CA GLY A 174 -10.93 23.22 3.40
C GLY A 174 -10.74 21.84 2.76
N TRP A 175 -9.69 21.65 1.96
CA TRP A 175 -9.35 20.34 1.38
C TRP A 175 -8.52 19.50 2.36
N SER A 176 -8.89 18.23 2.52
CA SER A 176 -8.22 17.25 3.38
C SER A 176 -7.51 16.18 2.56
N GLU A 177 -6.57 15.47 3.18
CA GLU A 177 -5.89 14.33 2.56
C GLU A 177 -6.88 13.21 2.19
N SER A 178 -6.55 12.48 1.12
CA SER A 178 -7.28 11.31 0.66
C SER A 178 -6.31 10.20 0.29
N GLY A 179 -6.83 8.97 0.14
CA GLY A 179 -6.07 7.86 -0.40
C GLY A 179 -5.47 8.20 -1.77
N PRO A 180 -4.17 7.94 -2.00
CA PRO A 180 -3.49 8.24 -3.26
C PRO A 180 -3.78 7.16 -4.31
N ASP A 181 -3.59 7.51 -5.59
CA ASP A 181 -3.52 6.51 -6.66
C ASP A 181 -2.06 6.13 -6.92
N LYS A 182 -1.76 4.82 -6.87
CA LYS A 182 -0.42 4.28 -7.03
C LYS A 182 -0.37 3.34 -8.24
N THR A 183 0.54 3.56 -9.17
CA THR A 183 0.79 2.62 -10.28
C THR A 183 2.27 2.27 -10.36
N CYS A 184 2.57 1.02 -10.74
CA CYS A 184 3.94 0.52 -10.80
C CYS A 184 4.21 -0.12 -12.17
N ALA A 185 5.17 0.45 -12.91
CA ALA A 185 5.65 -0.09 -14.18
C ALA A 185 7.10 -0.57 -14.01
N ILE A 186 7.34 -1.87 -14.22
CA ILE A 186 8.71 -2.40 -14.34
C ILE A 186 9.19 -2.07 -15.74
N THR A 187 10.25 -1.27 -15.85
CA THR A 187 10.81 -0.79 -17.12
C THR A 187 11.98 -1.66 -17.59
N ARG A 188 12.71 -2.28 -16.66
CA ARG A 188 13.80 -3.22 -16.96
C ARG A 188 13.83 -4.34 -15.92
N ASP A 189 14.07 -5.56 -16.38
CA ASP A 189 14.32 -6.76 -15.56
C ASP A 189 15.51 -7.48 -16.19
N GLU A 190 16.67 -7.37 -15.55
CA GLU A 190 17.93 -7.87 -16.06
C GLU A 190 18.51 -8.93 -15.13
N GLU A 191 18.86 -10.08 -15.68
CA GLU A 191 19.57 -11.13 -14.97
C GLU A 191 21.07 -10.83 -14.98
N LEU A 192 21.62 -10.53 -13.81
CA LEU A 192 23.05 -10.22 -13.66
C LEU A 192 23.87 -11.48 -13.43
N LEU A 193 23.35 -12.39 -12.60
CA LEU A 193 23.94 -13.68 -12.25
C LEU A 193 22.82 -14.70 -12.00
N PRO A 194 23.14 -16.02 -11.96
CA PRO A 194 22.19 -17.01 -11.48
C PRO A 194 21.65 -16.61 -10.10
N SER A 195 20.32 -16.55 -9.97
CA SER A 195 19.63 -16.13 -8.74
C SER A 195 19.80 -14.64 -8.35
N LEU A 196 20.27 -13.77 -9.24
CA LEU A 196 20.35 -12.32 -9.03
C LEU A 196 19.77 -11.56 -10.21
N ARG A 197 18.77 -10.71 -9.94
CA ARG A 197 18.17 -9.83 -10.94
C ARG A 197 18.21 -8.38 -10.48
N GLU A 198 18.49 -7.47 -11.40
CA GLU A 198 18.32 -6.04 -11.20
C GLU A 198 17.04 -5.59 -11.89
N LEU A 199 16.19 -4.90 -11.14
CA LEU A 199 14.94 -4.36 -11.63
C LEU A 199 15.01 -2.85 -11.60
N SER A 200 14.61 -2.23 -12.71
CA SER A 200 14.29 -0.82 -12.77
C SER A 200 12.78 -0.65 -12.94
N ALA A 201 12.20 0.27 -12.18
CA ALA A 201 10.78 0.53 -12.21
C ALA A 201 10.48 2.01 -11.98
N VAL A 202 9.33 2.44 -12.48
CA VAL A 202 8.74 3.74 -12.17
C VAL A 202 7.45 3.49 -11.42
N ILE A 203 7.39 3.99 -10.18
CA ILE A 203 6.14 4.08 -9.43
C ILE A 203 5.62 5.50 -9.56
N THR A 204 4.43 5.63 -10.12
CA THR A 204 3.68 6.89 -10.09
C THR A 204 2.82 6.91 -8.84
N TYR A 205 3.06 7.89 -7.98
CA TYR A 205 2.28 8.16 -6.79
C TYR A 205 1.52 9.48 -7.01
N THR A 206 0.20 9.40 -7.08
CA THR A 206 -0.69 10.54 -7.30
C THR A 206 -1.33 10.91 -5.97
N ASP A 207 -0.85 12.00 -5.37
CA ASP A 207 -1.40 12.54 -4.14
C ASP A 207 -2.76 13.16 -4.43
N ARG A 208 -3.76 12.83 -3.60
CA ARG A 208 -5.13 13.30 -3.77
C ARG A 208 -5.60 14.02 -2.53
N LEU A 209 -6.35 15.08 -2.76
CA LEU A 209 -7.12 15.76 -1.73
C LEU A 209 -8.60 15.54 -1.99
N SER A 210 -9.38 15.53 -0.93
CA SER A 210 -10.83 15.48 -0.96
C SER A 210 -11.43 16.65 -0.19
N ARG A 211 -12.58 17.11 -0.62
CA ARG A 211 -13.39 18.10 0.09
C ARG A 211 -14.85 17.70 -0.04
N THR A 212 -15.59 17.81 1.05
CA THR A 212 -17.04 17.66 1.04
C THR A 212 -17.65 19.04 1.16
N ASP A 213 -18.50 19.42 0.20
CA ASP A 213 -19.22 20.69 0.25
C ASP A 213 -20.42 20.65 1.22
N ASP A 214 -21.03 21.80 1.47
CA ASP A 214 -22.22 21.94 2.33
C ASP A 214 -23.45 21.18 1.81
N ARG A 215 -23.38 20.62 0.59
CA ARG A 215 -24.43 19.81 -0.04
C ARG A 215 -24.11 18.32 0.00
N ASN A 216 -23.15 17.89 0.83
CA ASN A 216 -22.65 16.52 0.94
C ASN A 216 -22.11 15.93 -0.37
N ARG A 217 -21.60 16.77 -1.28
CA ARG A 217 -20.90 16.32 -2.48
C ARG A 217 -19.41 16.24 -2.18
N SER A 218 -18.86 15.06 -2.42
CA SER A 218 -17.42 14.85 -2.30
C SER A 218 -16.74 15.16 -3.64
N GLU A 219 -15.84 16.13 -3.61
CA GLU A 219 -14.94 16.47 -4.70
C GLU A 219 -13.56 15.92 -4.40
N SER A 220 -12.84 15.49 -5.44
CA SER A 220 -11.44 15.05 -5.31
C SER A 220 -10.58 15.76 -6.34
N MET A 221 -9.38 16.17 -5.95
CA MET A 221 -8.39 16.73 -6.86
C MET A 221 -7.03 16.07 -6.69
N THR A 222 -6.23 16.08 -7.75
CA THR A 222 -4.81 15.71 -7.68
C THR A 222 -4.02 16.88 -7.14
N ALA A 223 -3.39 16.71 -5.97
CA ALA A 223 -2.51 17.72 -5.40
C ALA A 223 -1.12 17.66 -6.03
N ALA A 224 -0.56 16.47 -6.18
CA ALA A 224 0.78 16.28 -6.72
C ALA A 224 0.91 14.94 -7.43
N LYS A 225 1.83 14.88 -8.41
CA LYS A 225 2.30 13.63 -9.01
C LYS A 225 3.77 13.45 -8.69
N LEU A 226 4.09 12.40 -7.93
CA LEU A 226 5.44 11.99 -7.59
C LEU A 226 5.81 10.76 -8.42
N GLU A 227 6.99 10.76 -9.00
CA GLU A 227 7.53 9.62 -9.75
C GLU A 227 8.75 9.08 -9.01
N LEU A 228 8.68 7.82 -8.59
CA LEU A 228 9.77 7.13 -7.93
C LEU A 228 10.44 6.23 -8.97
N HIS A 229 11.65 6.61 -9.37
CA HIS A 229 12.50 5.87 -10.29
C HIS A 229 13.41 4.99 -9.44
N ILE A 230 13.13 3.70 -9.43
CA ILE A 230 13.74 2.74 -8.50
C ILE A 230 14.58 1.76 -9.30
N THR A 231 15.85 1.59 -8.92
CA THR A 231 16.72 0.51 -9.39
C THR A 231 17.20 -0.30 -8.19
N GLN A 232 16.92 -1.60 -8.16
CA GLN A 232 17.26 -2.47 -7.04
C GLN A 232 17.56 -3.91 -7.47
N CYS A 233 18.46 -4.56 -6.73
CA CYS A 233 18.73 -5.98 -6.89
C CYS A 233 17.78 -6.86 -6.04
N TYR A 234 17.36 -7.97 -6.64
CA TYR A 234 16.55 -9.01 -6.02
C TYR A 234 17.30 -10.33 -6.11
N ILE A 235 17.34 -11.05 -4.98
CA ILE A 235 18.00 -12.34 -4.86
C ILE A 235 16.94 -13.43 -4.81
N ARG A 236 17.18 -14.53 -5.51
CA ARG A 236 16.40 -15.75 -5.40
C ARG A 236 16.99 -16.63 -4.31
N SER A 237 16.16 -17.01 -3.33
CA SER A 237 16.44 -18.13 -2.44
C SER A 237 15.40 -19.23 -2.60
N GLY A 238 15.86 -20.43 -2.95
CA GLY A 238 15.00 -21.51 -3.42
C GLY A 238 14.16 -21.07 -4.63
N LYS A 239 12.84 -21.01 -4.46
CA LYS A 239 11.90 -20.57 -5.50
C LYS A 239 11.40 -19.13 -5.34
N TYR A 240 11.84 -18.43 -4.30
CA TYR A 240 11.29 -17.14 -3.91
C TYR A 240 12.30 -16.01 -4.08
N TRP A 241 11.80 -14.81 -4.36
CA TRP A 241 12.58 -13.60 -4.56
C TRP A 241 12.35 -12.59 -3.44
N PHE A 242 13.41 -11.88 -3.06
CA PHE A 242 13.37 -10.80 -2.07
C PHE A 242 14.34 -9.68 -2.45
N PRO A 243 14.08 -8.43 -2.01
CA PRO A 243 15.02 -7.33 -2.21
C PRO A 243 16.30 -7.61 -1.43
N TYR A 244 17.44 -7.51 -2.09
CA TYR A 244 18.73 -7.56 -1.41
C TYR A 244 18.90 -6.36 -0.47
N ASP A 245 18.60 -5.17 -0.99
CA ASP A 245 18.61 -3.92 -0.25
C ASP A 245 17.17 -3.45 0.00
N HIS A 246 16.70 -3.66 1.24
CA HIS A 246 15.35 -3.25 1.67
C HIS A 246 15.29 -1.80 2.17
N MET A 247 16.43 -1.09 2.23
CA MET A 247 16.54 0.33 2.61
C MET A 247 17.43 1.07 1.60
N PRO A 248 17.06 1.08 0.31
CA PRO A 248 17.88 1.69 -0.73
C PRO A 248 18.07 3.19 -0.48
N ALA A 249 19.18 3.74 -0.94
CA ALA A 249 19.36 5.19 -0.88
C ALA A 249 18.32 5.88 -1.77
N TYR A 250 17.78 7.00 -1.29
CA TYR A 250 16.86 7.84 -2.07
C TYR A 250 17.32 9.28 -2.08
N ARG A 251 17.03 9.98 -3.18
CA ARG A 251 17.22 11.42 -3.33
C ARG A 251 16.10 12.00 -4.18
N ARG A 252 15.72 13.23 -3.90
CA ARG A 252 14.82 13.99 -4.77
C ARG A 252 15.65 14.60 -5.91
N ALA A 253 15.24 14.39 -7.16
CA ALA A 253 15.91 15.00 -8.30
C ALA A 253 15.60 16.51 -8.33
N GLY A 254 16.65 17.34 -8.45
CA GLY A 254 16.53 18.81 -8.49
C GLY A 254 16.86 19.52 -7.17
N GLN A 255 17.46 18.82 -6.20
CA GLN A 255 18.16 19.38 -5.04
C GLN A 255 19.61 18.92 -5.04
#